data_AF-A0A0Q6AFZ9-F1
#
_entry.id   AF-A0A0Q6AFZ9-F1
#
_cell.length_a   1.000
_cell.length_b   1.000
_cell.length_c   1.000
_cell.angle_alpha   90.00
_cell.angle_beta   90.00
_cell.angle_gamma   90.00
#
_symmetry.space_group_name_H-M   'P 1'
#
loop_
_entity.id
_entity.type
_entity.pdbx_description
1 polymer ?
#
loop_
_entity_poly.entity_id
_entity_poly.type
_entity_poly.pdbx_seq_one_letter_code
_entity_poly.pdbx_strand_id
1 'polypeptide(L)' 'MRLFALELILSLLDVRGHIPRFDDFRPAPATPATAGIVRALAAAIAVFAVLSLAIWGTVWLAVQLI' A
#
# COMPACT_ATOMS: atom_id res chain seq x y z
N MET A 1 -11.49 14.47 -10.99
CA MET A 1 -10.18 14.44 -10.31
C MET A 1 -9.84 12.98 -10.01
N ARG A 2 -8.77 12.45 -10.62
CA ARG A 2 -8.40 11.03 -10.52
C ARG A 2 -7.73 10.80 -9.16
N LEU A 3 -8.19 9.81 -8.39
CA LEU A 3 -7.66 9.46 -7.07
C LEU A 3 -6.31 8.74 -7.22
N PHE A 4 -5.29 9.45 -7.70
CA PHE A 4 -3.95 8.89 -7.98
C PHE A 4 -3.35 8.19 -6.77
N ALA A 5 -3.56 8.71 -5.55
CA ALA A 5 -3.11 8.06 -4.33
C ALA A 5 -3.80 6.69 -4.11
N LEU A 6 -5.10 6.59 -4.39
CA LEU A 6 -5.85 5.34 -4.27
C LEU A 6 -5.43 4.33 -5.33
N GLU A 7 -5.22 4.77 -6.58
CA GLU A 7 -4.67 3.90 -7.64
C GLU A 7 -3.25 3.42 -7.32
N LEU A 8 -2.39 4.29 -6.76
CA LEU A 8 -1.04 3.95 -6.35
C LEU A 8 -1.06 2.90 -5.22
N ILE A 9 -1.93 3.06 -4.23
CA ILE A 9 -2.10 2.11 -3.13
C ILE A 9 -2.61 0.76 -3.64
N LEU A 10 -3.61 0.75 -4.52
CA LEU A 10 -4.16 -0.49 -5.09
C LEU A 10 -3.14 -1.22 -5.98
N SER A 11 -2.30 -0.48 -6.70
CA SER A 11 -1.18 -1.01 -7.49
C SER A 11 -0.08 -1.59 -6.60
N LEU A 12 0.34 -0.87 -5.56
CA LEU A 12 1.33 -1.34 -4.57
C LEU A 12 0.85 -2.57 -3.80
N LEU A 13 -0.45 -2.68 -3.56
CA LEU A 13 -1.06 -3.82 -2.87
C LEU A 13 -1.34 -5.00 -3.81
N ASP A 14 -0.94 -4.87 -5.08
CA ASP A 14 -1.12 -5.84 -6.17
C ASP A 14 -2.59 -6.29 -6.36
N VAL A 15 -3.55 -5.45 -5.95
CA VAL A 15 -4.99 -5.77 -5.99
C VAL A 15 -5.50 -5.86 -7.43
N ARG A 16 -4.82 -5.20 -8.38
CA ARG A 16 -5.16 -5.26 -9.81
C ARG A 16 -4.42 -6.36 -10.59
N GLY A 17 -3.53 -7.10 -9.93
CA GLY A 17 -2.72 -8.14 -10.55
C GLY A 17 -1.59 -7.56 -11.42
N HIS A 18 -0.41 -8.12 -11.25
CA HIS A 18 0.75 -7.89 -12.10
C HIS A 18 0.40 -8.23 -13.56
N ILE A 19 0.24 -7.22 -14.43
CA ILE A 19 0.08 -7.42 -15.88
C ILE A 19 1.46 -7.78 -16.45
N PRO A 20 1.71 -9.03 -16.87
CA PRO A 20 3.02 -9.45 -17.38
C PRO A 20 3.30 -8.74 -18.72
N ARG A 21 4.54 -8.31 -18.95
CA ARG A 21 4.95 -7.78 -20.26
C ARG A 21 5.24 -8.95 -21.21
N PHE A 22 5.09 -8.70 -22.51
CA PHE A 22 5.15 -9.74 -23.55
C PHE A 22 6.49 -10.49 -23.64
N ASP A 23 7.56 -10.03 -22.97
CA ASP A 23 8.85 -10.73 -22.91
C ASP A 23 8.95 -11.73 -21.74
N ASP A 24 7.98 -11.73 -20.82
CA ASP A 24 7.95 -12.58 -19.61
C ASP A 24 7.45 -14.01 -19.87
N PHE A 25 7.11 -14.38 -21.11
CA PHE A 25 6.62 -15.72 -21.48
C PHE A 25 7.70 -16.83 -21.49
N ARG A 26 8.83 -16.65 -20.81
CA ARG A 26 9.79 -17.75 -20.62
C ARG A 26 9.34 -18.58 -19.42
N PRO A 27 9.19 -19.92 -19.53
CA PRO A 27 8.81 -20.76 -18.40
C PRO A 27 9.98 -20.86 -17.43
N ALA A 28 10.07 -19.89 -16.53
CA ALA A 28 10.94 -19.93 -15.37
C ALA A 28 10.04 -19.81 -14.13
N PRO A 29 10.05 -20.78 -13.20
CA PRO A 29 9.36 -20.63 -11.94
C PRO A 29 10.18 -19.68 -11.07
N ALA A 30 10.10 -18.39 -11.36
CA ALA A 30 10.57 -17.36 -10.44
C ALA A 30 9.45 -17.14 -9.43
N THR A 31 9.44 -17.91 -8.35
CA THR A 31 8.68 -17.56 -7.14
C THR A 31 9.08 -16.14 -6.73
N PRO A 32 8.18 -15.15 -6.78
CA PRO A 32 8.56 -13.76 -6.51
C PRO A 32 8.60 -13.57 -4.98
N ALA A 33 9.63 -14.10 -4.34
CA ALA A 33 9.82 -14.01 -2.89
C ALA A 33 9.82 -12.54 -2.42
N THR A 34 10.29 -11.63 -3.26
CA THR A 34 10.36 -10.18 -2.98
C THR A 34 9.00 -9.49 -3.02
N ALA A 35 8.04 -9.98 -3.83
CA ALA A 35 6.72 -9.35 -3.96
C ALA A 35 5.92 -9.43 -2.64
N GLY A 36 6.03 -10.55 -1.92
CA GLY A 36 5.38 -10.71 -0.61
C GLY A 36 5.92 -9.73 0.45
N ILE A 37 7.24 -9.51 0.46
CA ILE A 37 7.90 -8.61 1.41
C ILE A 37 7.51 -7.16 1.13
N VAL A 38 7.52 -6.74 -0.14
CA VAL A 38 7.13 -5.37 -0.52
C VAL A 38 5.67 -5.10 -0.16
N ARG A 39 4.78 -6.07 -0.39
CA ARG A 39 3.35 -5.95 -0.04
C ARG A 39 3.12 -5.88 1.47
N ALA A 40 3.83 -6.71 2.25
CA ALA A 40 3.77 -6.67 3.70
C ALA A 40 4.29 -5.34 4.26
N LEU A 41 5.38 -4.82 3.71
CA LEU A 41 5.92 -3.52 4.09
C LEU A 41 4.95 -2.38 3.76
N ALA A 42 4.36 -2.39 2.57
CA ALA A 42 3.36 -1.40 2.16
C ALA A 42 2.14 -1.41 3.10
N ALA A 43 1.66 -2.59 3.47
CA ALA A 43 0.56 -2.75 4.43
C ALA A 43 0.94 -2.21 5.82
N ALA A 44 2.14 -2.52 6.32
CA ALA A 44 2.62 -2.01 7.60
C ALA A 44 2.68 -0.47 7.61
N ILE A 45 3.24 0.15 6.57
CA ILE A 45 3.31 1.61 6.42
C ILE A 45 1.90 2.21 6.43
N ALA A 46 0.96 1.63 5.68
CA ALA A 46 -0.42 2.11 5.64
C ALA A 46 -1.08 2.07 7.03
N VAL A 47 -0.90 0.97 7.77
CA VAL A 47 -1.42 0.84 9.14
C VAL A 47 -0.83 1.90 10.07
N PHE A 48 0.49 2.10 10.05
CA PHE A 48 1.13 3.12 10.87
C PHE A 48 0.68 4.54 10.51
N ALA A 49 0.51 4.85 9.23
CA ALA A 49 0.03 6.16 8.80
C ALA A 49 -1.39 6.45 9.31
N VAL A 50 -2.29 5.48 9.20
CA VAL A 50 -3.67 5.60 9.69
C VAL A 50 -3.70 5.77 11.22
N LEU A 51 -2.92 4.97 11.96
CA LEU A 51 -2.84 5.08 13.41
C LEU A 51 -2.29 6.44 13.84
N SER A 52 -1.20 6.93 13.23
CA SER A 52 -0.64 8.25 13.53
C SER A 52 -1.65 9.37 13.25
N LEU A 53 -2.37 9.31 12.13
CA LEU A 53 -3.42 10.29 11.79
C LEU A 53 -4.57 10.27 12.80
N ALA A 54 -5.01 9.08 13.21
CA ALA A 54 -6.05 8.92 14.22
C ALA A 54 -5.62 9.53 15.56
N ILE A 55 -4.41 9.20 16.02
CA ILE A 55 -3.84 9.74 17.26
C ILE A 55 -3.74 11.26 17.17
N TRP A 56 -3.13 11.79 16.11
CA TRP A 56 -3.03 13.23 15.89
C TRP A 56 -4.40 13.92 15.91
N GLY A 57 -5.39 13.35 15.22
CA GLY A 57 -6.76 13.85 15.20
C GLY A 57 -7.41 13.85 16.59
N THR A 58 -7.21 12.80 17.39
CA THR A 58 -7.72 12.74 18.77
C THR A 58 -7.06 13.77 19.68
N VAL A 59 -5.75 13.97 19.57
CA VAL A 59 -5.02 14.99 20.36
C VAL A 59 -5.48 16.38 19.96
N TRP A 60 -5.59 16.64 18.66
CA TRP A 60 -6.11 17.91 18.16
C TRP A 60 -7.53 18.19 18.68
N LEU A 61 -8.41 17.18 18.61
CA LEU A 61 -9.77 17.31 19.12
C LEU A 61 -9.79 17.57 20.63
N ALA A 62 -8.96 16.87 21.40
CA ALA A 62 -8.85 17.07 22.84
C ALA A 62 -8.40 18.50 23.19
N VAL A 63 -7.41 19.05 22.47
CA VAL A 63 -6.97 20.45 22.65
C VAL A 63 -8.09 21.44 22.39
N GLN A 64 -8.95 21.18 21.40
CA GLN A 64 -10.06 22.08 21.06
C GLN A 64 -11.25 21.98 22.02
N LEU A 65 -11.32 20.90 22.81
CA LEU A 65 -12.42 20.65 23.74
C LEU A 65 -12.09 21.06 25.20
N ILE A 66 -10.86 21.49 25.46
CA ILE A 66 -10.40 22.05 26.74
C ILE A 66 -10.38 23.57 26.63
#